data_AF-A0A2G5U369-F1
#
_entry.id   AF-A0A2G5U369-F1
#
_cell.length_a   1.000
_cell.length_b   1.000
_cell.length_c   1.000
_cell.angle_alpha   90.00
_cell.angle_beta   90.00
_cell.angle_gamma   90.00
#
_symmetry.space_group_name_H-M   'P 1'
#
loop_
_entity.id
_entity.type
_entity.pdbx_description
1 polymer ?
#
loop_
_entity_poly.entity_id
_entity_poly.type
_entity_poly.pdbx_seq_one_letter_code
_entity_poly.pdbx_strand_id
1 'polypeptide(L)'
;MFRLVSVECYGCRYKGKPNTYYDDNTKRPVFNQCGHSLCTECAEVFHNCPICDKEIKTIENFTARSLLDDYKRDAMRIFKNWWNATVGFLN
;
A
#
# COMPACT_ATOMS: atom_id res chain seq x y z
N MET A 1 -12.54 4.75 -2.72
CA MET A 1 -12.93 3.33 -2.65
C MET A 1 -11.96 2.60 -1.72
N PHE A 2 -12.45 2.14 -0.57
CA PHE A 2 -11.63 1.39 0.39
C PHE A 2 -11.30 0.02 -0.21
N ARG A 3 -10.01 -0.28 -0.41
CA ARG A 3 -9.57 -1.64 -0.71
C ARG A 3 -8.37 -1.93 0.18
N LEU A 4 -8.45 -2.99 0.98
CA LEU A 4 -7.31 -3.49 1.78
C LEU A 4 -6.07 -3.74 0.90
N VAL A 5 -6.27 -3.98 -0.40
CA VAL A 5 -5.19 -4.06 -1.40
C VAL A 5 -4.32 -2.80 -1.47
N SER A 6 -4.82 -1.64 -1.02
CA SER A 6 -4.06 -0.39 -0.98
C SER A 6 -2.98 -0.38 0.10
N VAL A 7 -3.05 -1.30 1.07
CA VAL A 7 -2.03 -1.49 2.11
C VAL A 7 -1.22 -2.79 1.94
N GLU A 8 -1.33 -3.42 0.77
CA GLU A 8 -0.56 -4.61 0.38
C GLU A 8 0.52 -4.27 -0.64
N CYS A 9 1.69 -4.90 -0.49
CA CYS A 9 2.78 -4.87 -1.45
C CYS A 9 2.56 -5.90 -2.56
N TYR A 10 2.46 -5.44 -3.81
CA TYR A 10 2.31 -6.31 -4.98
C TYR A 10 3.52 -7.22 -5.19
N GLY A 11 4.73 -6.77 -4.88
CA GLY A 11 5.96 -7.57 -5.01
C GLY A 11 6.02 -8.72 -3.99
N CYS A 12 5.59 -8.48 -2.75
CA CYS A 12 5.49 -9.53 -1.74
C CYS A 12 4.45 -10.56 -2.12
N ARG A 13 3.29 -10.10 -2.64
CA ARG A 13 2.24 -10.99 -3.16
C ARG A 13 2.72 -11.82 -4.34
N TYR A 14 3.43 -11.20 -5.30
CA TYR A 14 4.02 -11.90 -6.44
C TYR A 14 5.01 -12.98 -6.02
N LYS A 15 5.84 -12.71 -5.00
CA LYS A 15 6.78 -13.69 -4.43
C LYS A 15 6.11 -14.76 -3.54
N GLY A 16 4.79 -14.68 -3.32
CA GLY A 16 4.09 -15.59 -2.42
C GLY A 16 4.51 -15.46 -0.95
N LYS A 17 4.99 -14.28 -0.51
CA LYS A 17 5.36 -14.07 0.90
C LYS A 17 4.10 -14.22 1.80
N PRO A 18 4.22 -14.84 2.99
CA PRO A 18 3.10 -15.01 3.92
C PRO A 18 2.57 -13.68 4.46
N ASN A 19 3.44 -12.66 4.60
CA ASN A 19 3.04 -11.31 4.96
C ASN A 19 3.20 -10.38 3.74
N THR A 20 2.08 -9.87 3.22
CA THR A 20 2.03 -8.94 2.09
C THR A 20 1.86 -7.48 2.50
N TYR A 21 1.48 -7.19 3.75
CA TYR A 21 1.14 -5.83 4.21
C TYR A 21 2.37 -4.96 4.47
N TYR A 22 2.20 -3.64 4.36
CA TYR A 22 3.23 -2.65 4.70
C TYR A 22 3.46 -2.53 6.21
N ASP A 23 4.64 -2.02 6.57
CA ASP A 23 5.01 -1.63 7.93
C ASP A 23 5.86 -0.35 7.92
N ASP A 24 6.19 0.18 9.11
CA ASP A 24 6.92 1.45 9.26
C ASP A 24 8.45 1.28 9.16
N ASN A 25 8.93 0.04 9.09
CA ASN A 25 10.35 -0.27 9.19
C ASN A 25 10.89 -0.74 7.85
N THR A 26 10.71 -2.01 7.52
CA THR A 26 11.34 -2.64 6.37
C THR A 26 10.41 -2.70 5.16
N LYS A 27 9.09 -2.56 5.36
CA LYS A 27 8.10 -2.64 4.29
C LYS A 27 7.35 -1.33 4.09
N ARG A 28 8.07 -0.21 4.02
CA ARG A 28 7.46 1.09 3.73
C ARG A 28 6.91 1.15 2.30
N PRO A 29 5.71 1.70 2.08
CA PRO A 29 5.12 1.74 0.76
C PRO A 29 5.79 2.79 -0.12
N VAL A 30 6.16 2.38 -1.35
CA VAL A 30 6.67 3.25 -2.40
C VAL A 30 5.72 3.26 -3.60
N PHE A 31 5.63 4.42 -4.24
CA PHE A 31 4.85 4.65 -5.44
C PHE A 31 5.67 4.21 -6.64
N ASN A 32 5.05 3.56 -7.62
CA ASN A 32 5.65 3.38 -8.93
C ASN A 32 4.78 4.06 -9.99
N GLN A 33 5.37 4.38 -11.14
CA GLN A 33 4.65 5.08 -12.20
C GLN A 33 3.46 4.28 -12.75
N CYS A 34 3.38 2.98 -12.47
CA CYS A 34 2.29 2.12 -12.91
C CYS A 34 1.13 1.98 -11.92
N GLY A 35 1.23 2.56 -10.72
CA GLY A 35 0.20 2.50 -9.68
C GLY A 35 0.17 1.21 -8.85
N HIS A 36 1.03 0.22 -9.12
CA HIS A 36 1.16 -1.01 -8.33
C HIS A 36 2.15 -0.82 -7.19
N SER A 37 1.72 -0.32 -6.03
CA SER A 37 2.66 -0.03 -4.94
C SER A 37 3.47 -1.25 -4.47
N LEU A 38 4.74 -0.98 -4.18
CA LEU A 38 5.71 -1.94 -3.68
C LEU A 38 6.17 -1.49 -2.30
N CYS A 39 6.78 -2.39 -1.54
CA CYS A 39 7.54 -2.00 -0.36
C CYS A 39 8.98 -1.69 -0.74
N THR A 40 9.70 -0.95 0.10
CA THR A 40 11.13 -0.63 -0.04
C THR A 40 11.98 -1.86 -0.37
N GLU A 41 11.86 -2.96 0.39
CA GLU A 41 12.56 -4.23 0.08
C GLU A 41 12.27 -4.76 -1.32
N CYS A 42 11.03 -4.64 -1.80
CA CYS A 42 10.69 -5.14 -3.13
C CYS A 42 11.20 -4.21 -4.23
N ALA A 43 11.21 -2.89 -3.99
CA ALA A 43 11.71 -1.91 -4.94
C ALA A 43 13.24 -1.98 -5.11
N GLU A 44 13.98 -2.47 -4.11
CA GLU A 44 15.41 -2.73 -4.23
C GLU A 44 15.72 -3.98 -5.07
N VAL A 45 14.83 -4.97 -5.07
CA VAL A 45 15.05 -6.24 -5.80
C VAL A 45 14.52 -6.19 -7.22
N PHE A 46 13.45 -5.46 -7.47
CA PHE A 46 12.82 -5.37 -8.77
C PHE A 46 13.24 -4.07 -9.48
N HIS A 47 13.85 -4.20 -10.66
CA HIS A 47 14.09 -3.05 -11.54
C HIS A 47 12.81 -2.61 -12.26
N ASN A 48 11.98 -3.57 -12.66
CA ASN A 48 10.68 -3.36 -13.30
C ASN A 48 9.55 -3.92 -12.43
N CYS A 49 8.35 -3.35 -12.56
CA CYS A 49 7.16 -3.80 -11.87
C CYS A 49 6.84 -5.26 -12.24
N PRO A 50 6.75 -6.19 -11.27
CA PRO A 50 6.50 -7.61 -11.57
C PRO A 50 5.09 -7.89 -12.13
N ILE A 51 4.21 -6.88 -12.21
CA ILE A 51 2.83 -7.00 -12.70
C ILE A 51 2.69 -6.49 -14.14
N CYS A 52 3.42 -5.44 -14.51
CA CYS A 52 3.23 -4.77 -15.80
C CYS A 52 4.53 -4.31 -16.48
N ASP A 53 5.67 -4.73 -15.95
CA ASP A 53 7.02 -4.55 -16.49
C ASP A 53 7.47 -3.08 -16.73
N LYS A 54 6.77 -2.11 -16.13
CA LYS A 54 7.18 -0.70 -16.14
C LYS A 54 8.29 -0.43 -15.12
N GLU A 55 9.22 0.45 -15.45
CA GLU A 55 10.32 0.87 -14.58
C GLU A 55 9.81 1.32 -13.20
N ILE A 56 10.51 0.89 -12.15
CA ILE A 56 10.22 1.31 -10.78
C ILE A 56 11.01 2.57 -10.46
N LYS A 57 10.30 3.62 -10.03
CA LYS A 57 10.90 4.79 -9.39
C LYS A 57 10.56 4.76 -7.92
N THR A 58 11.57 4.79 -7.04
CA THR A 58 11.37 4.78 -5.60
C THR A 58 11.02 6.18 -5.10
N ILE A 59 9.74 6.50 -5.09
CA ILE A 59 9.18 7.69 -4.42
C ILE A 59 8.28 7.18 -3.29
N GLU A 60 8.33 7.79 -2.11
CA GLU A 60 7.47 7.37 -1.00
C GLU A 60 5.97 7.51 -1.35
N ASN A 61 5.16 6.51 -1.01
CA ASN A 61 3.71 6.59 -1.19
C ASN A 61 3.03 7.08 0.09
N PHE A 62 2.94 8.41 0.22
CA PHE A 62 2.29 9.07 1.36
C PHE A 62 0.82 8.66 1.55
N THR A 63 0.09 8.37 0.46
CA THR A 63 -1.31 7.92 0.54
C THR A 63 -1.42 6.55 1.20
N ALA A 64 -0.58 5.60 0.79
CA ALA A 64 -0.57 4.27 1.40
C ALA A 64 -0.11 4.31 2.86
N ARG A 65 0.86 5.18 3.19
CA ARG A 65 1.29 5.41 4.58
C ARG A 65 0.16 5.98 5.44
N SER A 66 -0.51 7.03 4.98
CA SER A 66 -1.65 7.63 5.70
C SER A 66 -2.76 6.63 5.93
N LEU A 67 -3.06 5.78 4.94
CA LEU A 67 -4.05 4.70 5.11
C LEU A 67 -3.61 3.68 6.15
N LEU A 68 -2.33 3.28 6.15
CA LEU A 68 -1.79 2.36 7.15
C LEU A 68 -1.88 2.95 8.56
N ASP A 69 -1.55 4.23 8.73
CA ASP A 69 -1.63 4.94 10.01
C ASP A 69 -3.08 5.03 10.50
N ASP A 70 -4.02 5.33 9.61
CA ASP A 70 -5.44 5.33 9.91
C ASP A 70 -5.92 3.96 10.40
N TYR A 71 -5.51 2.86 9.72
CA TYR A 71 -5.83 1.49 10.13
C TYR A 71 -5.26 1.15 11.50
N LYS A 72 -4.00 1.52 11.77
CA LYS A 72 -3.37 1.30 13.08
C LYS A 72 -4.07 2.06 14.20
N ARG A 73 -4.52 3.28 13.92
CA ARG A 73 -5.18 4.14 14.91
C ARG A 73 -6.55 3.62 15.27
N ASP A 74 -7.40 3.32 14.29
CA ASP A 74 -8.77 2.91 14.54
C ASP A 74 -9.40 2.18 13.33
N ALA A 75 -9.01 0.91 13.17
CA ALA A 75 -9.55 0.03 12.13
C ALA A 75 -11.09 -0.10 12.19
N MET A 76 -11.68 -0.07 13.39
CA MET A 76 -13.12 -0.23 13.58
C MET A 76 -13.91 0.99 13.12
N ARG A 77 -13.42 2.20 13.39
CA ARG A 77 -14.00 3.44 12.85
C ARG A 77 -13.96 3.46 11.34
N ILE A 78 -12.85 3.04 10.74
CA ILE A 78 -12.71 2.96 9.29
C ILE A 78 -13.72 1.99 8.69
N PHE A 79 -13.79 0.78 9.23
CA PHE A 79 -14.74 -0.23 8.78
C PHE A 79 -16.18 0.26 8.92
N LYS A 80 -16.52 0.90 10.05
CA LYS A 80 -17.84 1.48 10.31
C LYS A 80 -18.18 2.59 9.31
N ASN A 81 -17.24 3.48 8.98
CA ASN A 81 -17.46 4.55 8.01
C ASN A 81 -17.64 4.01 6.60
N TRP A 82 -16.85 3.00 6.22
CA TRP A 82 -17.04 2.29 4.95
C TRP A 82 -18.41 1.61 4.87
N TRP A 83 -18.81 0.88 5.92
CA TRP A 83 -20.09 0.17 6.01
C TRP A 83 -21.29 1.12 5.87
N ASN A 84 -21.19 2.31 6.44
CA ASN A 84 -22.24 3.32 6.40
C ASN A 84 -22.14 4.26 5.18
N ALA A 85 -21.20 4.03 4.26
CA ALA A 85 -20.88 4.90 3.13
C ALA A 85 -20.60 6.38 3.52
N THR A 86 -20.26 6.64 4.79
CA THR A 86 -19.90 7.96 5.31
C THR A 86 -18.43 8.22 5.03
N VAL A 87 -18.12 8.59 3.79
CA VAL A 87 -16.82 9.15 3.44
C VAL A 87 -16.89 10.68 3.54
N GLY A 88 -16.61 11.22 4.73
CA GLY A 88 -16.39 12.65 4.89
C GLY A 88 -15.13 13.06 4.13
N PHE A 89 -15.25 14.04 3.24
CA PHE A 89 -14.10 14.77 2.72
C PHE A 89 -13.36 15.37 3.92
N LEU A 90 -12.11 14.97 4.12
CA LEU A 90 -11.19 15.65 5.03
C LEU A 90 -11.03 17.09 4.51
N ASN A 91 -11.61 18.05 5.24
CA ASN A 91 -11.14 19.44 5.25
C ASN A 91 -10.04 19.55 6.29
#